data_AF-A0A969EDN2-F1
#
_entry.id   AF-A0A969EDN2-F1
#
_cell.length_a   1.000
_cell.length_b   1.000
_cell.length_c   1.000
_cell.angle_alpha   90.00
_cell.angle_beta   90.00
_cell.angle_gamma   90.00
#
_symmetry.space_group_name_H-M   'P 1'
#
loop_
_entity.id
_entity.type
_entity.pdbx_description
1 polymer ?
#
loop_
_entity_poly.entity_id
_entity_poly.type
_entity_poly.pdbx_seq_one_letter_code
_entity_poly.pdbx_strand_id
1 'polypeptide(L)'
;MPKNRKGRGWRQPWVRAWIVQGLVLLLLGVAIAYFGANLVQNLQRLQLPFGFDFLWSRSGPSIGETLIEYSPTDNIVRAFGVGLLNTLRVVILGMVLATFVGILVGMARLSENWLVRKLATIYVETLRNFPLLLQLLFWYLAIFLKLPTFAKRIQLPGPIYLSKNGVALPWFQTHSSTVIWMVALGLGGAIAFFLWRFLRRQQIEQGTSTLSGLWPLLLLISLVVLVGIFVGVRLLT
;
A
#
# COMPACT_ATOMS: atom_id res chain seq x y z
N MET A 1 34.12 16.66 -61.95
CA MET A 1 33.55 17.12 -60.67
C MET A 1 32.21 17.80 -60.95
N PRO A 2 31.04 17.25 -60.56
CA PRO A 2 29.79 17.95 -60.81
C PRO A 2 29.58 19.06 -59.77
N LYS A 3 29.40 20.28 -60.28
CA LYS A 3 29.13 21.52 -59.55
C LYS A 3 27.87 21.36 -58.69
N ASN A 4 28.03 21.47 -57.37
CA ASN A 4 26.95 21.62 -56.39
C ASN A 4 26.12 22.86 -56.71
N ARG A 5 25.04 22.70 -57.48
CA ARG A 5 24.07 23.77 -57.75
C ARG A 5 23.27 24.00 -56.46
N LYS A 6 23.75 24.93 -55.62
CA LYS A 6 23.03 25.44 -54.45
C LYS A 6 21.63 25.89 -54.92
N GLY A 7 20.62 25.06 -54.67
CA GLY A 7 19.24 25.37 -55.00
C GLY A 7 18.80 26.65 -54.31
N ARG A 8 18.08 27.52 -55.05
CA ARG A 8 17.45 28.77 -54.55
C ARG A 8 16.83 28.51 -53.17
N GLY A 9 17.16 29.35 -52.17
CA GLY A 9 17.01 29.06 -50.72
C GLY A 9 15.70 28.40 -50.27
N TRP A 10 14.56 28.74 -50.87
CA TRP A 10 13.22 28.19 -50.56
C TRP A 10 12.93 26.79 -51.11
N ARG A 11 13.76 26.28 -52.02
CA ARG A 11 13.66 24.92 -52.57
C ARG A 11 14.51 23.91 -51.79
N GLN A 12 15.30 24.37 -50.82
CA GLN A 12 16.11 23.49 -50.01
C GLN A 12 15.20 22.69 -49.04
N PRO A 13 15.34 21.36 -48.96
CA PRO A 13 14.47 20.52 -48.13
C PRO A 13 14.39 20.95 -46.66
N TRP A 14 15.50 21.42 -46.08
CA TRP A 14 15.55 21.86 -44.69
C TRP A 14 14.76 23.15 -44.47
N VAL A 15 14.79 24.13 -45.39
CA VAL A 15 14.01 25.38 -45.28
C VAL A 15 12.51 25.09 -45.32
N ARG A 16 12.07 24.18 -46.20
CA ARG A 16 10.66 23.75 -46.27
C ARG A 16 10.21 23.04 -45.00
N ALA A 17 11.06 22.18 -44.45
CA ALA A 17 10.77 21.49 -43.19
C ALA A 17 10.55 22.50 -42.04
N TRP A 18 11.41 23.52 -41.90
CA TRP A 18 11.23 24.57 -40.89
C TRP A 18 9.97 25.41 -41.09
N ILE A 19 9.62 25.74 -42.33
CA ILE A 19 8.38 26.50 -42.64
C ILE A 19 7.14 25.66 -42.28
N VAL A 20 7.12 24.38 -42.66
CA VAL A 20 6.00 23.49 -42.35
C VAL A 20 5.90 23.26 -40.85
N GLN A 21 7.02 23.03 -40.15
CA GLN A 21 7.03 22.89 -38.69
C GLN A 21 6.51 24.15 -37.99
N GLY A 22 6.94 25.34 -38.46
CA GLY A 22 6.46 26.61 -37.94
C GLY A 22 4.96 26.81 -38.16
N LEU A 23 4.45 26.44 -39.35
CA LEU A 23 3.02 26.49 -39.65
C LEU A 23 2.22 25.51 -38.77
N VAL A 24 2.71 24.29 -38.57
CA VAL A 24 2.07 23.29 -37.71
C VAL A 24 2.04 23.75 -36.26
N LEU A 25 3.15 24.30 -35.73
CA LEU A 25 3.18 24.84 -34.37
C LEU A 25 2.24 26.04 -34.21
N LEU A 26 2.14 26.91 -35.22
CA LEU A 26 1.21 28.03 -35.22
C LEU A 26 -0.23 27.54 -35.21
N LEU A 27 -0.59 26.59 -36.10
CA LEU A 27 -1.93 26.01 -36.15
C LEU A 27 -2.29 25.29 -34.84
N LEU A 28 -1.34 24.54 -34.25
CA LEU A 28 -1.52 23.89 -32.96
C LEU A 28 -1.73 24.92 -31.85
N GLY A 29 -0.95 26.00 -31.83
CA GLY A 29 -1.10 27.08 -30.86
C GLY A 29 -2.46 27.76 -30.96
N VAL A 30 -2.91 28.06 -32.18
CA VAL A 30 -4.26 28.62 -32.43
C VAL A 30 -5.34 27.63 -31.99
N ALA A 31 -5.21 26.34 -32.30
CA ALA A 31 -6.16 25.33 -31.89
C ALA A 31 -6.25 25.22 -30.35
N ILE A 32 -5.11 25.13 -29.66
CA ILE A 32 -5.06 25.09 -28.19
C ILE A 32 -5.71 26.34 -27.60
N ALA A 33 -5.41 27.53 -28.12
CA ALA A 33 -6.00 28.78 -27.65
C ALA A 33 -7.53 28.81 -27.87
N TYR A 34 -8.00 28.39 -29.04
CA TYR A 34 -9.42 28.34 -29.37
C TYR A 34 -10.19 27.35 -28.48
N PHE A 35 -9.68 26.11 -28.34
CA PHE A 35 -10.30 25.10 -27.49
C PHE A 35 -10.22 25.46 -26.01
N GLY A 36 -9.10 26.02 -25.56
CA GLY A 36 -8.93 26.50 -24.19
C GLY A 36 -9.92 27.62 -23.84
N ALA A 37 -10.05 28.61 -24.72
CA ALA A 37 -11.02 29.69 -24.55
C ALA A 37 -12.47 29.16 -24.55
N ASN A 38 -12.81 28.25 -25.47
CA ASN A 38 -14.12 27.60 -25.48
C ASN A 38 -14.38 26.82 -24.20
N LEU A 39 -13.41 26.06 -23.69
CA LEU A 39 -13.55 25.29 -22.46
C LEU A 39 -13.83 26.22 -21.28
N VAL A 40 -13.02 27.26 -21.10
CA VAL A 40 -13.18 28.22 -20.00
C VAL A 40 -14.55 28.91 -20.07
N GLN A 41 -14.97 29.36 -21.26
CA GLN A 41 -16.28 29.99 -21.44
C GLN A 41 -17.43 29.02 -21.13
N ASN A 42 -17.33 27.75 -21.53
CA ASN A 42 -18.36 26.75 -21.23
C ASN A 42 -18.40 26.40 -19.74
N LEU A 43 -17.26 26.28 -19.08
CA LEU A 43 -17.20 26.00 -17.63
C LEU A 43 -17.75 27.17 -16.81
N GLN A 44 -17.45 28.42 -17.21
CA GLN A 44 -18.03 29.62 -16.60
C GLN A 44 -19.56 29.66 -16.76
N ARG A 45 -20.09 29.29 -17.94
CA ARG A 45 -21.54 29.18 -18.16
C ARG A 45 -22.19 28.12 -17.27
N LEU A 46 -21.49 27.02 -17.02
CA LEU A 46 -21.94 25.93 -16.14
C LEU A 46 -21.70 26.21 -14.64
N GLN A 47 -21.14 27.39 -14.29
CA GLN A 47 -20.73 27.75 -12.93
C GLN A 47 -19.80 26.71 -12.29
N LEU A 48 -19.04 25.99 -13.12
CA LEU A 48 -18.04 25.04 -12.67
C LEU A 48 -16.72 25.78 -12.42
N PRO A 49 -16.13 25.70 -11.22
CA PRO A 49 -14.85 26.32 -10.94
C PRO A 49 -13.77 25.72 -11.87
N PHE A 50 -13.07 26.58 -12.60
CA PHE A 50 -11.96 26.20 -13.48
C PHE A 50 -10.63 26.31 -12.72
N GLY A 51 -9.82 25.26 -12.75
CA GLY A 51 -8.49 25.25 -12.13
C GLY A 51 -8.31 24.09 -11.15
N PHE A 52 -7.27 24.18 -10.33
CA PHE A 52 -6.95 23.15 -9.32
C PHE A 52 -7.51 23.46 -7.95
N ASP A 53 -8.22 24.57 -7.76
CA ASP A 53 -8.77 24.99 -6.46
C ASP A 53 -9.70 23.95 -5.84
N PHE A 54 -10.31 23.09 -6.66
CA PHE A 54 -11.09 21.95 -6.19
C PHE A 54 -10.29 21.01 -5.29
N LEU A 55 -8.98 20.84 -5.50
CA LEU A 55 -8.17 19.95 -4.66
C LEU A 55 -8.11 20.44 -3.20
N TRP A 56 -8.27 21.74 -2.96
CA TRP A 56 -8.32 22.37 -1.63
C TRP A 56 -9.74 22.48 -1.09
N SER A 57 -10.76 22.16 -1.87
CA SER A 57 -12.14 22.11 -1.41
C SER A 57 -12.38 20.87 -0.54
N ARG A 58 -13.46 20.91 0.24
CA ARG A 58 -13.85 19.78 1.10
C ARG A 58 -14.21 18.58 0.26
N SER A 59 -13.70 17.41 0.63
CA SER A 59 -13.91 16.18 -0.09
C SER A 59 -15.39 15.79 -0.14
N GLY A 60 -16.06 15.69 1.01
CA GLY A 60 -17.50 15.37 1.11
C GLY A 60 -17.80 13.90 1.42
N PRO A 61 -17.36 12.92 0.61
CA PRO A 61 -17.55 11.50 0.90
C PRO A 61 -16.70 11.00 2.08
N SER A 62 -17.27 10.09 2.86
CA SER A 62 -16.52 9.28 3.83
C SER A 62 -15.79 8.14 3.11
N ILE A 63 -14.55 7.88 3.55
CA ILE A 63 -13.75 6.76 3.07
C ILE A 63 -13.81 5.68 4.16
N GLY A 64 -14.16 4.45 3.77
CA GLY A 64 -14.40 3.35 4.72
C GLY A 64 -13.14 2.89 5.47
N GLU A 65 -12.04 2.66 4.74
CA GLU A 65 -10.74 2.26 5.31
C GLU A 65 -9.77 3.42 5.17
N THR A 66 -9.06 3.79 6.23
CA THR A 66 -8.15 4.93 6.21
C THR A 66 -6.85 4.56 6.93
N LEU A 67 -5.74 4.51 6.18
CA LEU A 67 -4.41 4.26 6.77
C LEU A 67 -3.88 5.48 7.53
N ILE A 68 -4.28 6.67 7.10
CA ILE A 68 -4.03 7.95 7.74
C ILE A 68 -5.38 8.53 8.12
N GLU A 69 -5.48 9.16 9.30
CA GLU A 69 -6.71 9.82 9.73
C GLU A 69 -7.25 10.75 8.64
N TYR A 70 -8.55 10.61 8.37
CA TYR A 70 -9.26 11.37 7.36
C TYR A 70 -10.71 11.58 7.80
N SER A 71 -11.17 12.80 7.65
CA SER A 71 -12.55 13.21 7.84
C SER A 71 -13.13 13.71 6.50
N PRO A 72 -14.43 13.54 6.24
CA PRO A 72 -15.11 14.13 5.08
C PRO A 72 -14.96 15.66 4.95
N THR A 73 -14.62 16.34 6.05
CA THR A 73 -14.34 17.78 6.09
C THR A 73 -12.94 18.16 5.61
N ASP A 74 -12.03 17.20 5.48
CA ASP A 74 -10.69 17.40 4.94
C ASP A 74 -10.73 17.74 3.44
N ASN A 75 -9.61 18.23 2.93
CA ASN A 75 -9.47 18.58 1.52
C ASN A 75 -9.38 17.35 0.60
N ILE A 76 -9.69 17.55 -0.68
CA ILE A 76 -9.61 16.51 -1.72
C ILE A 76 -8.19 15.96 -1.87
N VAL A 77 -7.13 16.77 -1.69
CA VAL A 77 -5.74 16.28 -1.72
C VAL A 77 -5.52 15.15 -0.70
N ARG A 78 -6.00 15.34 0.54
CA ARG A 78 -5.87 14.32 1.59
C ARG A 78 -6.70 13.08 1.27
N ALA A 79 -7.93 13.26 0.77
CA ALA A 79 -8.77 12.16 0.33
C ALA A 79 -8.09 11.33 -0.78
N PHE A 80 -7.47 11.99 -1.76
CA PHE A 80 -6.71 11.35 -2.83
C PHE A 80 -5.48 10.60 -2.29
N GLY A 81 -4.73 11.22 -1.38
CA GLY A 81 -3.59 10.57 -0.72
C GLY A 81 -3.99 9.30 0.04
N VAL A 82 -5.10 9.34 0.78
CA VAL A 82 -5.66 8.17 1.47
C VAL A 82 -6.09 7.09 0.47
N GLY A 83 -6.80 7.46 -0.60
CA GLY A 83 -7.20 6.53 -1.66
C GLY A 83 -6.01 5.87 -2.36
N LEU A 84 -4.95 6.64 -2.61
CA LEU A 84 -3.70 6.15 -3.19
C LEU A 84 -3.01 5.14 -2.25
N LEU A 85 -2.87 5.47 -0.97
CA LEU A 85 -2.26 4.58 0.02
C LEU A 85 -3.04 3.27 0.18
N ASN A 86 -4.37 3.35 0.19
CA ASN A 86 -5.21 2.16 0.24
C ASN A 86 -5.05 1.30 -1.02
N THR A 87 -4.99 1.92 -2.20
CA THR A 87 -4.77 1.22 -3.46
C THR A 87 -3.41 0.52 -3.45
N LEU A 88 -2.35 1.21 -3.03
CA LEU A 88 -1.01 0.63 -2.90
C LEU A 88 -1.01 -0.54 -1.92
N ARG A 89 -1.64 -0.40 -0.75
CA ARG A 89 -1.76 -1.47 0.24
C ARG A 89 -2.42 -2.70 -0.36
N VAL A 90 -3.55 -2.54 -1.04
CA VAL A 90 -4.28 -3.65 -1.67
C VAL A 90 -3.47 -4.26 -2.82
N VAL A 91 -2.82 -3.45 -3.65
CA VAL A 91 -2.00 -3.92 -4.78
C VAL A 91 -0.80 -4.72 -4.28
N ILE A 92 -0.09 -4.27 -3.25
CA ILE A 92 1.08 -4.98 -2.71
C ILE A 92 0.64 -6.34 -2.14
N LEU A 93 -0.40 -6.37 -1.30
CA LEU A 93 -0.92 -7.62 -0.74
C LEU A 93 -1.44 -8.55 -1.84
N GLY A 94 -2.17 -7.99 -2.80
CA GLY A 94 -2.70 -8.72 -3.95
C GLY A 94 -1.60 -9.32 -4.82
N MET A 95 -0.51 -8.58 -5.07
CA MET A 95 0.63 -9.05 -5.86
C MET A 95 1.34 -10.21 -5.17
N VAL A 96 1.58 -10.11 -3.86
CA VAL A 96 2.19 -11.20 -3.08
C VAL A 96 1.32 -12.45 -3.12
N LEU A 97 0.03 -12.33 -2.78
CA LEU A 97 -0.90 -13.46 -2.75
C LEU A 97 -1.11 -14.08 -4.14
N ALA A 98 -1.28 -13.25 -5.18
CA ALA A 98 -1.45 -13.71 -6.55
C ALA A 98 -0.19 -14.43 -7.07
N THR A 99 1.00 -14.00 -6.65
CA THR A 99 2.25 -14.68 -7.00
C THR A 99 2.30 -16.08 -6.38
N PHE A 100 1.98 -16.21 -5.08
CA PHE A 100 1.92 -17.51 -4.42
C PHE A 100 0.90 -18.44 -5.08
N VAL A 101 -0.34 -17.97 -5.25
CA VAL A 101 -1.39 -18.77 -5.89
C VAL A 101 -1.02 -19.12 -7.34
N GLY A 102 -0.49 -18.16 -8.09
CA GLY A 102 -0.07 -18.34 -9.47
C GLY A 102 1.04 -19.38 -9.62
N ILE A 103 2.04 -19.37 -8.74
CA ILE A 103 3.10 -20.38 -8.72
C ILE A 103 2.54 -21.75 -8.37
N LEU A 104 1.72 -21.86 -7.31
CA LEU A 104 1.12 -23.14 -6.90
C LEU A 104 0.27 -23.75 -8.01
N VAL A 105 -0.60 -22.95 -8.62
CA VAL A 105 -1.46 -23.40 -9.73
C VAL A 105 -0.64 -23.69 -10.99
N GLY A 106 0.41 -22.89 -11.25
CA GLY A 106 1.35 -23.13 -12.34
C GLY A 106 2.08 -24.46 -12.22
N MET A 107 2.60 -24.78 -11.03
CA MET A 107 3.21 -26.08 -10.74
C MET A 107 2.18 -27.22 -10.84
N ALA A 108 0.97 -27.03 -10.30
CA ALA A 108 -0.10 -28.02 -10.41
C ALA A 108 -0.45 -28.36 -11.87
N ARG A 109 -0.38 -27.36 -12.77
CA ARG A 109 -0.63 -27.54 -14.21
C ARG A 109 0.50 -28.29 -14.94
N LEU A 110 1.73 -28.24 -14.42
CA LEU A 110 2.86 -29.01 -14.94
C LEU A 110 2.97 -30.41 -14.31
N SER A 111 2.12 -30.74 -13.33
CA SER A 111 2.13 -32.03 -12.67
C SER A 111 1.91 -33.18 -13.67
N GLU A 112 2.64 -34.28 -13.48
CA GLU A 112 2.42 -35.53 -14.20
C GLU A 112 1.07 -36.17 -13.84
N ASN A 113 0.51 -35.84 -12.67
CA ASN A 113 -0.80 -36.31 -12.27
C ASN A 113 -1.89 -35.67 -13.13
N TRP A 114 -2.54 -36.48 -13.96
CA TRP A 114 -3.58 -36.06 -14.89
C TRP A 114 -4.72 -35.28 -14.19
N LEU A 115 -5.15 -35.71 -13.00
CA LEU A 115 -6.27 -35.08 -12.30
C LEU A 115 -5.92 -33.68 -11.84
N VAL A 116 -4.75 -33.54 -11.19
CA VAL A 116 -4.25 -32.25 -10.69
C VAL A 116 -4.05 -31.27 -11.85
N ARG A 117 -3.41 -31.73 -12.93
CA ARG A 117 -3.22 -30.93 -14.14
C ARG A 117 -4.54 -30.47 -14.75
N LYS A 118 -5.54 -31.35 -14.83
CA LYS A 118 -6.84 -31.04 -15.44
C LYS A 118 -7.65 -30.07 -14.58
N LEU A 119 -7.66 -30.26 -13.26
CA LEU A 119 -8.31 -29.32 -12.33
C LEU A 119 -7.66 -27.94 -12.37
N ALA A 120 -6.33 -27.86 -12.36
CA ALA A 120 -5.60 -26.59 -12.49
C ALA A 120 -5.90 -25.90 -13.83
N THR A 121 -5.98 -26.66 -14.92
CA THR A 121 -6.31 -26.13 -16.26
C THR A 121 -7.74 -25.55 -16.29
N ILE A 122 -8.73 -26.30 -15.79
CA ILE A 122 -10.12 -25.83 -15.70
C ILE A 122 -10.21 -24.55 -14.87
N TYR A 123 -9.55 -24.52 -13.70
CA TYR A 123 -9.51 -23.34 -12.84
C TYR A 123 -8.95 -22.10 -13.57
N VAL A 124 -7.78 -22.23 -14.21
CA VAL A 124 -7.13 -21.11 -14.90
C VAL A 124 -7.95 -20.62 -16.10
N GLU A 125 -8.43 -21.55 -16.95
CA GLU A 125 -9.21 -21.20 -18.13
C GLU A 125 -10.53 -20.53 -17.75
N THR A 126 -11.21 -21.04 -16.73
CA THR A 126 -12.45 -20.45 -16.23
C THR A 126 -12.20 -19.02 -15.74
N LEU A 127 -11.26 -18.82 -14.81
CA LEU A 127 -11.02 -17.49 -14.22
C LEU A 127 -10.52 -16.45 -15.21
N ARG A 128 -9.77 -16.86 -16.24
CA ARG A 128 -9.29 -15.93 -17.29
C ARG A 128 -10.37 -15.55 -18.30
N ASN A 129 -11.38 -16.40 -18.49
CA ASN A 129 -12.46 -16.16 -19.45
C ASN A 129 -13.69 -15.47 -18.82
N PHE A 130 -13.87 -15.56 -17.50
CA PHE A 130 -14.99 -14.90 -16.82
C PHE A 130 -14.83 -13.37 -16.80
N PRO A 131 -15.86 -12.58 -17.20
CA PRO A 131 -15.80 -11.13 -17.15
C PRO A 131 -15.47 -10.63 -15.73
N LEU A 132 -14.45 -9.77 -15.61
CA LEU A 132 -14.02 -9.23 -14.31
C LEU A 132 -15.16 -8.54 -13.56
N LEU A 133 -16.02 -7.81 -14.29
CA LEU A 133 -17.18 -7.14 -13.71
C LEU A 133 -18.14 -8.13 -13.03
N LEU A 134 -18.39 -9.29 -13.66
CA LEU A 134 -19.25 -10.33 -13.08
C LEU A 134 -18.63 -10.90 -11.81
N GLN A 135 -17.31 -11.10 -11.81
CA GLN A 135 -16.60 -11.55 -10.62
C GLN A 135 -16.76 -10.55 -9.47
N LEU A 136 -16.49 -9.26 -9.72
CA LEU A 136 -16.65 -8.20 -8.72
C LEU A 136 -18.08 -8.13 -8.19
N LEU A 137 -19.07 -8.21 -9.08
CA LEU A 137 -20.48 -8.18 -8.71
C LEU A 137 -20.87 -9.40 -7.87
N PHE A 138 -20.39 -10.59 -8.23
CA PHE A 138 -20.62 -11.81 -7.46
C PHE A 138 -20.07 -11.67 -6.04
N TRP A 139 -18.81 -11.27 -5.88
CA TRP A 139 -18.22 -11.05 -4.55
C TRP A 139 -19.01 -10.02 -3.75
N TYR A 140 -19.41 -8.91 -4.38
CA TYR A 140 -20.19 -7.87 -3.73
C TYR A 140 -21.57 -8.35 -3.28
N LEU A 141 -22.38 -8.92 -4.19
CA LEU A 141 -23.76 -9.30 -3.92
C LEU A 141 -23.89 -10.59 -3.10
N ALA A 142 -23.10 -11.62 -3.42
CA ALA A 142 -23.24 -12.94 -2.80
C ALA A 142 -22.58 -13.00 -1.42
N ILE A 143 -21.49 -12.24 -1.22
CA ILE A 143 -20.66 -12.35 -0.02
C ILE A 143 -20.74 -11.05 0.79
N PHE A 144 -20.25 -9.92 0.28
CA PHE A 144 -20.16 -8.68 1.08
C PHE A 144 -21.52 -8.15 1.53
N LEU A 145 -22.57 -8.27 0.70
CA LEU A 145 -23.89 -7.79 1.08
C LEU A 145 -24.51 -8.59 2.23
N LYS A 146 -24.20 -9.89 2.30
CA LYS A 146 -24.68 -10.81 3.34
C LYS A 146 -23.90 -10.71 4.65
N LEU A 147 -22.69 -10.14 4.63
CA LEU A 147 -21.94 -9.91 5.85
C LEU A 147 -22.68 -8.91 6.76
N PRO A 148 -22.64 -9.08 8.09
CA PRO A 148 -23.29 -8.17 8.99
C PRO A 148 -22.57 -6.81 9.04
N THR A 149 -23.36 -5.76 9.26
CA THR A 149 -22.82 -4.42 9.57
C THR A 149 -22.01 -4.46 10.87
N PHE A 150 -21.07 -3.54 11.06
CA PHE A 150 -20.19 -3.49 12.24
C PHE A 150 -20.92 -3.57 13.59
N ALA A 151 -22.14 -3.02 13.67
CA ALA A 151 -22.99 -3.08 14.85
C ALA A 151 -23.44 -4.51 15.23
N LYS A 152 -23.56 -5.43 14.26
CA LYS A 152 -23.93 -6.83 14.45
C LYS A 152 -22.81 -7.78 14.01
N ARG A 153 -21.55 -7.38 14.19
CA ARG A 153 -20.37 -8.13 13.73
C ARG A 153 -20.33 -9.56 14.29
N ILE A 154 -19.88 -10.51 13.47
CA ILE A 154 -19.66 -11.89 13.91
C ILE A 154 -18.34 -11.93 14.66
N GLN A 155 -18.37 -12.46 15.88
CA GLN A 155 -17.18 -12.75 16.66
C GLN A 155 -16.68 -14.15 16.28
N LEU A 156 -15.47 -14.23 15.73
CA LEU A 156 -14.79 -15.51 15.52
C LEU A 156 -14.05 -15.91 16.81
N PRO A 157 -13.56 -17.15 16.93
CA PRO A 157 -12.72 -17.55 18.06
C PRO A 157 -11.53 -16.59 18.22
N GLY A 158 -11.38 -16.01 19.42
CA GLY A 158 -10.37 -15.00 19.73
C GLY A 158 -10.82 -13.54 19.49
N PRO A 159 -9.91 -12.56 19.51
CA PRO A 159 -10.22 -11.14 19.31
C PRO A 159 -10.40 -10.78 17.83
N ILE A 160 -11.06 -11.65 17.04
CA ILE A 160 -11.23 -11.50 15.59
C ILE A 160 -12.69 -11.21 15.30
N TYR A 161 -12.95 -10.15 14.54
CA TYR A 161 -14.32 -9.75 14.17
C TYR A 161 -14.49 -9.67 12.67
N LEU A 162 -15.62 -10.17 12.16
CA LEU A 162 -15.96 -10.10 10.74
C LEU A 162 -17.18 -9.19 10.53
N SER A 163 -17.07 -8.27 9.57
CA SER A 163 -18.13 -7.34 9.18
C SER A 163 -18.03 -6.95 7.71
N LYS A 164 -18.98 -6.15 7.22
CA LYS A 164 -18.92 -5.53 5.88
C LYS A 164 -17.65 -4.71 5.62
N ASN A 165 -17.03 -4.20 6.69
CA ASN A 165 -15.78 -3.42 6.61
C ASN A 165 -14.54 -4.33 6.55
N GLY A 166 -14.72 -5.66 6.52
CA GLY A 166 -13.64 -6.64 6.46
C GLY A 166 -13.46 -7.39 7.78
N VAL A 167 -12.25 -7.93 7.95
CA VAL A 167 -11.83 -8.69 9.13
C VAL A 167 -11.01 -7.78 10.04
N ALA A 168 -11.51 -7.51 11.24
CA ALA A 168 -10.73 -6.85 12.28
C ALA A 168 -9.89 -7.90 12.99
N LEU A 169 -8.57 -7.79 12.80
CA LEU A 169 -7.56 -8.58 13.51
C LEU A 169 -6.95 -7.73 14.63
N PRO A 170 -6.53 -8.33 15.74
CA PRO A 170 -5.71 -7.63 16.72
C PRO A 170 -4.42 -7.17 16.04
N TRP A 171 -4.11 -5.89 16.16
CA TRP A 171 -2.90 -5.30 15.60
C TRP A 171 -2.13 -4.55 16.69
N PHE A 172 -0.82 -4.44 16.51
CA PHE A 172 0.01 -3.67 17.42
C PHE A 172 -0.37 -2.19 17.30
N GLN A 173 -0.80 -1.60 18.41
CA GLN A 173 -1.07 -0.17 18.52
C GLN A 173 0.07 0.50 19.27
N THR A 174 0.57 1.60 18.71
CA THR A 174 1.57 2.43 19.37
C THR A 174 0.87 3.34 20.37
N HIS A 175 1.29 3.29 21.61
CA HIS A 175 0.89 4.24 22.65
C HIS A 175 2.09 5.12 23.04
N SER A 176 1.82 6.19 23.79
CA SER A 176 2.87 7.10 24.29
C SER A 176 4.00 6.35 25.02
N SER A 177 3.67 5.25 25.71
CA SER A 177 4.63 4.41 26.43
C SER A 177 5.43 3.44 25.56
N THR A 178 5.10 3.27 24.27
CA THR A 178 5.79 2.32 23.38
C THR A 178 7.27 2.67 23.22
N VAL A 179 7.63 3.96 23.23
CA VAL A 179 9.02 4.41 23.17
C VAL A 179 9.81 3.95 24.40
N ILE A 180 9.20 4.03 25.59
CA ILE A 180 9.82 3.60 26.85
C ILE A 180 10.10 2.10 26.82
N TRP A 181 9.16 1.30 26.32
CA TRP A 181 9.33 -0.15 26.17
C TRP A 181 10.43 -0.52 25.16
N MET A 182 10.51 0.18 24.03
CA MET A 182 11.58 -0.06 23.04
C MET A 182 12.96 0.26 23.61
N VAL A 183 13.09 1.37 24.34
CA VAL A 183 14.36 1.75 25.00
C VAL A 183 14.73 0.76 26.09
N ALA A 184 13.78 0.33 26.92
CA ALA A 184 14.01 -0.65 27.97
C ALA A 184 14.45 -2.01 27.42
N LEU A 185 13.77 -2.51 26.37
CA LEU A 185 14.15 -3.77 25.71
C LEU A 185 15.51 -3.67 25.03
N GLY A 186 15.82 -2.53 24.40
CA GLY A 186 17.12 -2.28 23.78
C GLY A 186 18.27 -2.26 24.79
N LEU A 187 18.14 -1.47 25.86
CA LEU A 187 19.16 -1.37 26.90
C LEU A 187 19.28 -2.67 27.71
N GLY A 188 18.15 -3.28 28.08
CA GLY A 188 18.13 -4.57 28.78
C GLY A 188 18.72 -5.70 27.96
N GLY A 189 18.39 -5.75 26.66
CA GLY A 189 18.98 -6.71 25.72
C GLY A 189 20.49 -6.51 25.55
N ALA A 190 20.96 -5.27 25.48
CA ALA A 190 22.39 -4.98 25.41
C ALA A 190 23.13 -5.42 26.68
N ILE A 191 22.60 -5.09 27.86
CA ILE A 191 23.19 -5.50 29.16
C ILE A 191 23.18 -7.02 29.29
N ALA A 192 22.08 -7.69 28.94
CA ALA A 192 21.97 -9.14 28.95
C ALA A 192 22.98 -9.79 27.96
N PHE A 193 23.16 -9.22 26.78
CA PHE A 193 24.13 -9.71 25.81
C PHE A 193 25.58 -9.58 26.32
N PHE A 194 25.93 -8.45 26.93
CA PHE A 194 27.26 -8.24 27.52
C PHE A 194 27.51 -9.17 28.70
N LEU A 195 26.53 -9.34 29.60
CA LEU A 195 26.61 -10.30 30.71
C LEU A 195 26.72 -11.73 30.22
N TRP A 196 25.92 -12.14 29.23
CA TRP A 196 26.02 -13.45 28.61
C TRP A 196 27.41 -13.67 28.00
N ARG A 197 27.93 -12.68 27.26
CA ARG A 197 29.25 -12.77 26.63
C ARG A 197 30.38 -12.83 27.66
N PHE A 198 30.26 -12.11 28.78
CA PHE A 198 31.23 -12.11 29.87
C PHE A 198 31.20 -13.44 30.64
N LEU A 199 30.02 -13.88 31.07
CA LEU A 199 29.82 -15.13 31.81
C LEU A 199 30.21 -16.36 30.96
N ARG A 200 29.91 -16.35 29.66
CA ARG A 200 30.28 -17.43 28.74
C ARG A 200 31.78 -17.50 28.49
N ARG A 201 32.50 -16.37 28.50
CA ARG A 201 33.97 -16.35 28.44
C ARG A 201 34.57 -16.98 29.69
N GLN A 202 34.10 -16.60 30.88
CA GLN A 202 34.56 -17.17 32.14
C GLN A 202 34.31 -18.68 32.25
N GLN A 203 33.20 -19.17 31.71
CA GLN A 203 32.90 -20.60 31.70
C GLN A 203 33.86 -21.45 30.86
N ILE A 204 34.23 -20.95 29.68
CA ILE A 204 35.14 -21.64 28.77
C ILE A 204 36.54 -21.71 29.40
N GLU A 205 36.93 -20.69 30.18
CA GLU A 205 38.23 -20.62 30.86
C GLU A 205 38.28 -21.44 32.16
N GLN A 206 37.18 -21.52 32.92
CA GLN A 206 37.16 -22.18 34.24
C GLN A 206 36.58 -23.60 34.24
N GLY A 207 36.03 -24.09 33.12
CA GLY A 207 35.54 -25.47 32.98
C GLY A 207 34.32 -25.82 33.86
N THR A 208 33.65 -24.84 34.46
CA THR A 208 32.48 -25.05 35.32
C THR A 208 31.16 -24.84 34.58
N SER A 209 30.18 -25.72 34.83
CA SER A 209 28.82 -25.59 34.29
C SER A 209 28.00 -24.61 35.13
N THR A 210 28.36 -23.32 35.11
CA THR A 210 27.42 -22.31 35.58
C THR A 210 26.29 -22.15 34.55
N LEU A 211 25.11 -21.70 34.95
CA LEU A 211 23.98 -21.51 34.05
C LEU A 211 24.07 -20.13 33.37
N SER A 212 25.10 -19.89 32.56
CA SER A 212 25.40 -18.59 31.91
C SER A 212 24.27 -18.04 31.05
N GLY A 213 23.39 -18.91 30.55
CA GLY A 213 22.20 -18.51 29.82
C GLY A 213 21.07 -18.00 30.70
N LEU A 214 20.94 -18.49 31.95
CA LEU A 214 19.79 -18.17 32.81
C LEU A 214 19.89 -16.79 33.45
N TRP A 215 21.08 -16.37 33.89
CA TRP A 215 21.26 -15.06 34.57
C TRP A 215 20.92 -13.84 33.68
N PRO A 216 21.37 -13.77 32.42
CA PRO A 216 20.97 -12.70 31.51
C PRO A 216 19.47 -12.72 31.20
N LEU A 217 18.88 -13.92 31.11
CA LEU A 217 17.46 -14.11 30.81
C LEU A 217 16.58 -13.65 31.98
N LEU A 218 16.98 -13.99 33.21
CA LEU A 218 16.32 -13.53 34.45
C LEU A 218 16.39 -12.02 34.62
N LEU A 219 17.52 -11.40 34.28
CA LEU A 219 17.66 -9.93 34.29
C LEU A 219 16.78 -9.27 33.24
N LEU A 220 16.68 -9.84 32.05
CA LEU A 220 15.83 -9.31 30.99
C LEU A 220 14.35 -9.41 31.39
N ILE A 221 13.95 -10.54 31.98
CA ILE A 221 12.60 -10.75 32.53
C ILE A 221 12.32 -9.76 33.67
N SER A 222 13.24 -9.57 34.62
CA SER A 222 13.02 -8.65 35.75
C SER A 222 12.90 -7.19 35.31
N LEU A 223 13.69 -6.78 34.31
CA LEU A 223 13.62 -5.43 33.72
C LEU A 223 12.27 -5.20 33.02
N VAL A 224 11.78 -6.19 32.27
CA VAL A 224 10.46 -6.12 31.61
C VAL A 224 9.34 -6.00 32.64
N VAL A 225 9.40 -6.75 33.74
CA VAL A 225 8.41 -6.68 34.82
C VAL A 225 8.45 -5.32 35.53
N LEU A 226 9.64 -4.80 35.86
CA LEU A 226 9.80 -3.50 36.52
C LEU A 226 9.27 -2.34 35.66
N VAL A 227 9.58 -2.34 34.37
CA VAL A 227 9.07 -1.34 33.42
C VAL A 227 7.56 -1.47 33.27
N GLY A 228 7.04 -2.70 33.28
CA GLY A 228 5.60 -2.97 33.28
C GLY A 228 4.87 -2.38 34.47
N ILE A 229 5.41 -2.55 35.68
CA ILE A 229 4.84 -1.98 36.91
C ILE A 229 4.90 -0.44 36.85
N PHE A 230 6.04 0.14 36.46
CA PHE A 230 6.20 1.60 36.42
C PHE A 230 5.27 2.28 35.40
N VAL A 231 5.14 1.69 34.21
CA VAL A 231 4.23 2.21 33.17
C VAL A 231 2.77 1.98 33.55
N GLY A 232 2.44 0.84 34.17
CA GLY A 232 1.09 0.53 34.63
C GLY A 232 0.59 1.46 35.73
N VAL A 233 1.45 1.81 36.70
CA VAL A 233 1.14 2.76 37.77
C VAL A 233 0.85 4.16 37.21
N ARG A 234 1.58 4.59 36.17
CA ARG A 234 1.43 5.91 35.56
C ARG A 234 0.16 6.07 34.70
N LEU A 235 -0.50 4.98 34.32
CA LEU A 235 -1.77 4.99 33.59
C LEU A 235 -2.99 5.02 34.53
N LEU A 236 -2.78 4.80 35.83
CA LEU A 236 -3.82 4.78 36.87
C LEU A 236 -3.90 6.09 37.69
N THR A 237 -3.04 7.07 37.41
CA THR A 237 -3.04 8.43 37.99
C THR A 237 -3.25 9.46 36.90
#